data_AF-A0A520L542-F1
#
_entry.id   AF-A0A520L542-F1
#
_cell.length_a   1.000
_cell.length_b   1.000
_cell.length_c   1.000
_cell.angle_alpha   90.00
_cell.angle_beta   90.00
_cell.angle_gamma   90.00
#
_symmetry.space_group_name_H-M   'P 1'
#
loop_
_entity.id
_entity.type
_entity.pdbx_description
1 polymer ?
#
loop_
_entity_poly.entity_id
_entity_poly.type
_entity_poly.pdbx_seq_one_letter_code
_entity_poly.pdbx_strand_id
1 'polypeptide(L)'
;LGDDEARLSYQSVHESGQALNQKQQSGLQLSDSEIAEFEGARTQLLNNPIASDFMQAQETLDALQSSVSRMVGMTLELGRVPTPEDIAQASGGGCCGGEGGGGGCGC
;
A
#
# COMPACT_ATOMS: atom_id res chain seq x y z
N LEU A 1 6.90 -2.16 26.56
CA LEU A 1 8.36 -2.21 26.39
C LEU A 1 8.80 -3.11 25.23
N GLY A 2 8.01 -4.10 24.78
CA GLY A 2 8.43 -5.06 23.74
C GLY A 2 8.21 -4.67 22.28
N ASP A 3 7.76 -3.45 21.98
CA ASP A 3 7.33 -3.08 20.62
C ASP A 3 7.77 -1.67 20.17
N ASP A 4 8.29 -0.86 21.11
CA ASP A 4 8.70 0.51 20.79
C ASP A 4 9.93 0.51 19.87
N GLU A 5 10.86 -0.43 20.07
CA GLU A 5 12.05 -0.57 19.23
C GLU A 5 11.73 -1.06 17.81
N ALA A 6 10.84 -2.07 17.68
CA ALA A 6 10.39 -2.58 16.39
C ALA A 6 9.63 -1.51 15.60
N ARG A 7 8.74 -0.78 16.28
CA ARG A 7 8.01 0.35 15.70
C ARG A 7 8.96 1.49 15.29
N LEU A 8 9.93 1.85 16.12
CA LEU A 8 10.91 2.90 15.79
C LEU A 8 11.79 2.49 14.61
N SER A 9 12.23 1.23 14.55
CA SER A 9 13.00 0.69 13.43
C SER A 9 12.18 0.75 12.13
N TYR A 10 10.90 0.35 12.18
CA TYR A 10 9.99 0.47 11.04
C TYR A 10 9.83 1.93 10.60
N GLN A 11 9.59 2.86 11.52
CA GLN A 11 9.44 4.29 11.22
C GLN A 11 10.69 4.85 10.55
N SER A 12 11.88 4.52 11.07
CA SER A 12 13.15 4.97 10.50
C SER A 12 13.38 4.44 9.08
N VAL A 13 13.10 3.14 8.84
CA VAL A 13 13.19 2.55 7.49
C VAL A 13 12.15 3.17 6.55
N HIS A 14 10.95 3.44 7.04
CA HIS A 14 9.90 4.07 6.24
C HIS A 14 10.28 5.51 5.81
N GLU A 15 10.73 6.34 6.76
CA GLU A 15 11.15 7.73 6.50
C GLU A 15 12.36 7.80 5.56
N SER A 16 13.36 6.95 5.77
CA SER A 16 14.52 6.88 4.87
C SER A 16 14.13 6.42 3.47
N GLY A 17 13.23 5.43 3.34
CA GLY A 17 12.68 4.99 2.07
C GLY A 17 11.94 6.12 1.32
N GLN A 18 11.12 6.90 2.03
CA GLN A 18 10.43 8.06 1.44
C GLN A 18 11.43 9.12 0.96
N ALA A 19 12.45 9.43 1.76
CA ALA A 19 13.47 10.40 1.40
C ALA A 19 14.26 9.97 0.15
N LEU A 20 14.63 8.69 0.06
CA LEU A 20 15.30 8.14 -1.13
C LEU A 20 14.39 8.16 -2.36
N ASN A 21 13.12 7.80 -2.19
CA ASN A 21 12.14 7.85 -3.27
C ASN A 21 11.95 9.28 -3.79
N GLN A 22 11.84 10.27 -2.90
CA GLN A 22 11.73 11.67 -3.26
C GLN A 22 12.97 12.18 -4.02
N LYS A 23 14.17 11.79 -3.59
CA LYS A 23 15.42 12.10 -4.32
C LYS A 23 15.39 11.55 -5.73
N GLN A 24 15.03 10.28 -5.90
CA GLN A 24 14.92 9.67 -7.23
C GLN A 24 13.85 10.36 -8.10
N GLN A 25 12.68 10.67 -7.55
CA GLN A 25 11.63 11.41 -8.27
C GLN A 25 12.09 12.82 -8.70
N SER A 26 12.95 13.47 -7.92
CA SER A 26 13.56 14.76 -8.26
C SER A 26 14.72 14.66 -9.26
N GLY A 27 15.06 13.45 -9.74
CA GLY A 27 16.16 13.20 -10.67
C GLY A 27 17.54 13.23 -10.03
N LEU A 28 17.62 13.24 -8.69
CA LEU A 28 18.89 13.14 -7.97
C LEU A 28 19.35 11.68 -7.92
N GLN A 29 20.62 11.45 -8.27
CA GLN A 29 21.24 10.15 -8.08
C GLN A 29 21.44 9.86 -6.60
N LEU A 30 21.11 8.64 -6.19
CA LEU A 30 21.43 8.13 -4.85
C LEU A 30 22.87 7.66 -4.83
N SER A 31 23.59 7.95 -3.75
CA SER A 31 24.93 7.40 -3.55
C SER A 31 24.88 5.94 -3.12
N ASP A 32 25.93 5.18 -3.43
CA ASP A 32 26.07 3.79 -2.99
C ASP A 32 26.02 3.64 -1.47
N SER A 33 26.53 4.62 -0.72
CA SER A 33 26.44 4.64 0.75
C SER A 33 25.01 4.79 1.25
N GLU A 34 24.20 5.65 0.63
CA GLU A 34 22.79 5.83 1.03
C GLU A 34 21.96 4.57 0.74
N ILE A 35 22.24 3.92 -0.39
CA ILE A 35 21.59 2.65 -0.74
C ILE A 35 21.99 1.57 0.26
N ALA A 36 23.28 1.43 0.54
CA ALA A 36 23.79 0.41 1.46
C ALA A 36 23.28 0.61 2.91
N GLU A 37 23.22 1.84 3.39
CA GLU A 37 22.66 2.18 4.71
C GLU A 37 21.18 1.79 4.80
N PHE A 38 20.38 2.14 3.78
CA PHE A 38 18.97 1.77 3.73
C PHE A 38 18.77 0.25 3.65
N GLU A 39 19.49 -0.44 2.77
CA GLU A 39 19.38 -1.90 2.63
C GLU A 39 19.80 -2.64 3.91
N GLY A 40 20.82 -2.13 4.60
CA GLY A 40 21.24 -2.63 5.90
C GLY A 40 20.13 -2.50 6.95
N ALA A 41 19.55 -1.31 7.08
CA ALA A 41 18.46 -1.05 8.01
C ALA A 41 17.21 -1.89 7.68
N ARG A 42 16.84 -2.00 6.39
CA ARG A 42 15.74 -2.83 5.92
C ARG A 42 15.96 -4.31 6.23
N THR A 43 17.18 -4.80 6.04
CA THR A 43 17.51 -6.21 6.35
C THR A 43 17.41 -6.50 7.84
N GLN A 44 17.87 -5.59 8.69
CA GLN A 44 17.72 -5.71 10.14
C GLN A 44 16.25 -5.71 10.56
N LEU A 45 15.43 -4.85 9.96
CA LEU A 45 13.99 -4.79 10.20
C LEU A 45 13.31 -6.12 9.83
N LEU A 46 13.61 -6.67 8.65
CA LEU A 46 13.02 -7.94 8.17
C LEU A 46 13.47 -9.16 8.98
N ASN A 47 14.67 -9.12 9.56
CA ASN A 47 15.16 -10.18 10.45
C ASN A 47 14.59 -10.10 11.87
N ASN A 48 13.90 -9.01 12.22
CA ASN A 48 13.21 -8.89 13.51
C ASN A 48 11.79 -9.46 13.39
N PRO A 49 11.48 -10.59 14.04
CA PRO A 49 10.16 -11.23 13.92
C PRO A 49 9.02 -10.33 14.41
N ILE A 50 9.25 -9.51 15.44
CA ILE A 50 8.23 -8.58 15.96
C ILE A 50 7.93 -7.49 14.93
N ALA A 51 8.97 -6.95 14.29
CA ALA A 51 8.79 -5.94 13.23
C ALA A 51 8.13 -6.54 11.98
N SER A 52 8.46 -7.78 11.62
CA SER A 52 7.82 -8.52 10.53
C SER A 52 6.33 -8.73 10.79
N ASP A 53 5.97 -9.21 11.99
CA ASP A 53 4.58 -9.41 12.39
C ASP A 53 3.80 -8.08 12.39
N PHE A 54 4.42 -7.00 12.85
CA PHE A 54 3.85 -5.67 12.83
C PHE A 54 3.58 -5.17 11.40
N MET A 55 4.52 -5.37 10.47
CA MET A 55 4.32 -5.02 9.05
C MET A 55 3.18 -5.81 8.42
N GLN A 56 3.07 -7.11 8.73
CA GLN A 56 1.99 -7.94 8.22
C GLN A 56 0.62 -7.53 8.80
N ALA A 57 0.59 -7.11 10.07
CA ALA A 57 -0.61 -6.56 10.68
C ALA A 57 -1.04 -5.24 10.01
N GLN A 58 -0.09 -4.36 9.66
CA GLN A 58 -0.40 -3.15 8.90
C GLN A 58 -0.97 -3.45 7.51
N GLU A 59 -0.35 -4.35 6.75
CA GLU A 59 -0.84 -4.74 5.42
C GLU A 59 -2.27 -5.29 5.48
N THR A 60 -2.56 -6.10 6.50
CA THR A 60 -3.91 -6.65 6.75
C THR A 60 -4.92 -5.54 7.05
N LEU A 61 -4.54 -4.54 7.85
CA LEU A 61 -5.39 -3.39 8.17
C LEU A 61 -5.65 -2.52 6.94
N ASP A 62 -4.63 -2.26 6.11
CA ASP A 62 -4.77 -1.49 4.89
C ASP A 62 -5.69 -2.19 3.87
N ALA A 63 -5.57 -3.52 3.73
CA ALA A 63 -6.46 -4.31 2.91
C ALA A 63 -7.91 -4.25 3.41
N LEU A 64 -8.11 -4.34 4.73
CA LEU A 64 -9.43 -4.22 5.35
C LEU A 64 -10.03 -2.83 5.11
N GLN A 65 -9.26 -1.77 5.37
CA GLN A 65 -9.70 -0.39 5.14
C GLN A 65 -10.11 -0.19 3.69
N SER A 66 -9.27 -0.62 2.75
CA SER A 66 -9.56 -0.53 1.31
C SER A 66 -10.83 -1.27 0.94
N SER A 67 -11.08 -2.42 1.58
CA SER A 67 -12.31 -3.20 1.40
C SER A 67 -13.55 -2.46 1.89
N VAL A 68 -13.47 -1.89 3.09
CA VAL A 68 -14.56 -1.09 3.68
C VAL A 68 -14.85 0.14 2.82
N SER A 69 -13.81 0.89 2.43
CA SER A 69 -13.93 2.08 1.58
C SER A 69 -14.63 1.77 0.26
N ARG A 70 -14.28 0.64 -0.38
CA ARG A 70 -14.94 0.17 -1.60
C ARG A 70 -16.41 -0.15 -1.38
N MET A 71 -16.74 -0.86 -0.31
CA MET A 71 -18.12 -1.22 0.03
C MET A 71 -18.98 0.02 0.30
N VAL A 72 -18.42 1.02 1.00
CA VAL A 72 -19.07 2.31 1.23
C VAL A 72 -19.31 3.03 -0.11
N GLY A 73 -18.30 3.11 -0.98
CA GLY A 73 -18.43 3.69 -2.32
C GLY A 73 -19.56 3.05 -3.13
N MET A 74 -19.55 1.72 -3.23
CA MET A 74 -20.61 0.98 -3.95
C MET A 74 -21.99 1.20 -3.33
N THR A 75 -22.10 1.32 -2.01
CA THR A 75 -23.38 1.58 -1.35
C THR A 75 -23.96 2.94 -1.74
N LEU A 76 -23.09 3.96 -1.81
CA LEU A 76 -23.49 5.31 -2.22
C LEU A 76 -23.88 5.36 -3.70
N GLU A 77 -23.18 4.63 -4.56
CA GLU A 77 -23.44 4.58 -6.01
C GLU A 77 -24.72 3.79 -6.35
N LEU A 78 -24.93 2.65 -5.69
CA LEU A 78 -26.07 1.76 -5.96
C LEU A 78 -27.35 2.20 -5.23
N GLY A 79 -27.24 3.03 -4.18
CA GLY A 79 -28.36 3.38 -3.30
C GLY A 79 -28.87 2.20 -2.47
N ARG A 80 -28.12 1.11 -2.38
CA ARG A 80 -28.41 -0.11 -1.61
C ARG A 80 -27.12 -0.76 -1.15
N VAL A 81 -27.20 -1.67 -0.18
CA VAL A 81 -26.05 -2.49 0.21
C VAL A 81 -25.62 -3.39 -0.97
N PRO A 82 -24.32 -3.45 -1.31
CA PRO A 82 -23.80 -4.31 -2.37
C PRO A 82 -24.04 -5.80 -2.08
N THR A 83 -24.40 -6.58 -3.10
CA THR A 83 -24.46 -8.04 -3.02
C THR A 83 -23.08 -8.66 -3.25
N PRO A 84 -22.88 -9.96 -2.96
CA PRO A 84 -21.64 -10.65 -3.30
C PRO A 84 -21.30 -10.58 -4.79
N GLU A 85 -22.30 -10.57 -5.68
CA GLU A 85 -22.07 -10.40 -7.12
C GLU A 85 -21.54 -9.00 -7.47
N ASP A 86 -22.10 -7.93 -6.87
CA ASP A 86 -21.63 -6.56 -7.10
C ASP A 86 -20.16 -6.40 -6.68
N ILE A 87 -19.79 -6.99 -5.53
CA ILE A 87 -18.42 -6.96 -5.01
C ILE A 87 -17.48 -7.75 -5.93
N ALA A 88 -17.90 -8.92 -6.41
CA ALA A 88 -17.10 -9.74 -7.32
C ALA A 88 -16.88 -9.04 -8.67
N GLN A 89 -17.89 -8.33 -9.18
CA GLN A 89 -17.79 -7.57 -10.42
C GLN A 89 -16.83 -6.39 -10.29
N ALA A 90 -16.85 -5.68 -9.15
CA ALA A 90 -15.91 -4.61 -8.84
C ALA A 90 -14.47 -5.11 -8.58
N SER A 91 -14.31 -6.37 -8.20
CA SER A 91 -12.99 -6.97 -7.87
C SER A 91 -12.35 -7.71 -9.05
N GLY A 92 -13.16 -8.21 -10.00
CA GLY A 92 -12.71 -8.97 -11.18
C GLY A 92 -12.70 -8.17 -12.49
N GLY A 93 -13.24 -6.96 -12.50
CA GLY A 93 -13.29 -6.09 -13.68
C GLY A 93 -12.24 -5.00 -13.60
N GLY A 94 -11.12 -5.22 -14.30
CA GLY A 94 -10.29 -4.11 -14.74
C GLY A 94 -11.14 -3.10 -15.51
N CYS A 95 -10.66 -1.86 -15.55
CA CYS A 95 -10.92 -0.91 -16.63
C CYS A 95 -11.47 -1.60 -17.91
N CYS A 96 -12.72 -1.29 -18.29
CA CYS A 96 -13.46 -1.79 -19.47
C CYS A 96 -14.19 -3.15 -19.35
N GLY A 97 -15.52 -3.12 -19.43
CA GLY A 97 -16.34 -4.31 -19.58
C GLY A 97 -17.85 -4.08 -19.68
N GLY A 98 -18.30 -3.12 -20.51
CA GLY A 98 -19.71 -2.96 -20.87
C GLY A 98 -19.85 -2.41 -22.28
N GLU A 99 -20.28 -3.26 -23.21
CA GLU A 99 -20.65 -2.91 -24.59
C GLU A 99 -21.61 -1.70 -24.61
N GLY A 100 -21.11 -0.53 -25.03
CA GLY A 100 -21.96 0.63 -25.26
C GLY A 100 -21.22 1.97 -25.25
N GLY A 101 -20.54 2.29 -26.36
CA GLY A 101 -20.16 3.68 -26.68
C GLY A 101 -18.75 4.07 -26.23
N GLY A 102 -17.94 4.53 -27.20
CA GLY A 102 -16.54 4.86 -27.01
C GLY A 102 -16.29 6.02 -26.03
N GLY A 103 -15.24 5.86 -25.24
CA GLY A 103 -14.66 6.91 -24.41
C GLY A 103 -13.34 6.42 -23.85
N GLY A 104 -12.24 6.84 -24.45
CA GLY A 104 -10.89 6.50 -24.00
C GLY A 104 -10.60 7.03 -22.60
N CYS A 105 -10.04 6.18 -21.75
CA CYS A 105 -9.45 6.58 -20.48
C CYS A 105 -7.93 6.54 -20.65
N GLY A 106 -7.36 7.69 -21.01
CA GLY A 106 -5.99 8.00 -20.67
C GLY A 106 -5.98 8.70 -19.32
N CYS A 107 -5.42 8.04 -18.31
CA CYS A 107 -4.83 8.56 -17.08
C CYS A 107 -3.94 7.44 -16.55
#